data_AF-A0A2J8U6P2-F1
#
_entry.id   AF-A0A2J8U6P2-F1
#
_cell.length_a   1.000
_cell.length_b   1.000
_cell.length_c   1.000
_cell.angle_alpha   90.00
_cell.angle_beta   90.00
_cell.angle_gamma   90.00
#
_symmetry.space_group_name_H-M   'P 1'
#
loop_
_entity.id
_entity.type
_entity.pdbx_description
1 polymer ?
#
loop_
_entity_poly.entity_id
_entity_poly.type
_entity_poly.pdbx_seq_one_letter_code
_entity_poly.pdbx_strand_id
1 'polypeptide(L)' 'MSAEVRLRRLQQLMLDPGFLGLEPLLDLLLGVHQELGASELAQDKYVADFLQWAPNPGFPKVWFKNHLHLNLERSPSW' A
#
# COMPACT_ATOMS: atom_id res chain seq x y z
N MET A 1 -5.19 20.98 20.92
CA MET A 1 -4.80 19.55 20.96
C MET A 1 -3.38 19.44 20.42
N SER A 2 -2.43 18.89 21.19
CA SER A 2 -1.03 18.78 20.75
C SER A 2 -0.82 17.64 19.75
N ALA A 3 0.28 17.69 18.98
CA ALA A 3 0.67 16.61 18.07
C ALA A 3 0.84 15.26 18.79
N GLU A 4 1.36 15.29 20.01
CA GLU A 4 1.58 14.10 20.83
C GLU A 4 0.26 13.41 21.23
N VAL A 5 -0.77 14.18 21.55
CA VAL A 5 -2.11 13.63 21.85
C VAL A 5 -2.73 12.99 20.61
N ARG A 6 -2.51 13.57 19.42
CA ARG A 6 -2.97 12.98 18.15
C ARG A 6 -2.24 11.66 17.85
N LEU A 7 -0.92 11.60 18.06
CA LEU A 7 -0.13 10.39 17.87
C LEU A 7 -0.57 9.26 18.80
N ARG A 8 -0.79 9.54 20.10
CA ARG A 8 -1.29 8.52 21.03
C ARG A 8 -2.66 7.98 20.63
N ARG A 9 -3.57 8.83 20.16
CA ARG A 9 -4.89 8.38 19.67
C ARG A 9 -4.76 7.51 18.42
N LEU A 10 -3.87 7.86 17.48
CA LEU A 10 -3.61 7.04 16.30
C LEU A 10 -3.05 5.67 16.68
N GLN A 11 -2.12 5.60 17.62
CA GLN A 11 -1.59 4.33 18.14
C GLN A 11 -2.69 3.46 18.76
N GLN A 12 -3.60 4.06 19.53
CA GLN A 12 -4.72 3.33 20.12
C GLN A 12 -5.69 2.81 19.05
N LEU A 13 -5.95 3.59 18.00
CA LEU A 13 -6.76 3.13 16.86
C LEU A 13 -6.11 1.95 16.14
N MET A 14 -4.80 1.94 15.92
CA MET A 14 -4.11 0.81 15.28
C MET A 14 -4.13 -0.48 16.12
N LEU A 15 -4.33 -0.38 17.43
CA LEU A 15 -4.43 -1.52 18.34
C LEU A 15 -5.88 -2.01 18.50
N ASP A 16 -6.86 -1.25 18.01
CA ASP A 16 -8.27 -1.61 18.08
C ASP A 16 -8.58 -2.67 17.00
N PRO A 17 -9.00 -3.88 17.37
CA PRO A 17 -9.35 -4.93 16.41
C PRO A 17 -10.56 -4.57 15.51
N GLY A 18 -11.32 -3.53 15.84
CA GLY A 18 -12.39 -2.99 15.00
C GLY A 18 -11.96 -1.87 14.05
N PHE A 19 -10.74 -1.35 14.19
CA PHE A 19 -10.17 -0.38 13.25
C PHE A 19 -9.75 -1.11 11.96
N LEU A 20 -9.65 -0.37 10.83
CA LEU A 20 -9.22 -0.95 9.55
C LEU A 20 -8.03 -1.87 9.78
N GLY A 21 -8.25 -3.17 9.56
CA GLY A 21 -7.18 -4.15 9.64
C GLY A 21 -6.05 -3.78 8.69
N LEU A 22 -4.91 -4.43 8.87
CA LEU A 22 -3.77 -4.20 7.97
C LEU A 22 -4.14 -4.50 6.51
N GLU A 23 -5.02 -5.48 6.27
CA GLU A 23 -5.52 -5.89 4.94
C GLU A 23 -6.12 -4.72 4.12
N PRO A 24 -7.19 -4.01 4.56
CA PRO A 24 -7.71 -2.85 3.84
C PRO A 24 -6.69 -1.74 3.55
N LEU A 25 -5.72 -1.51 4.44
CA LEU A 25 -4.68 -0.50 4.22
C LEU A 25 -3.70 -0.91 3.12
N LEU A 26 -3.39 -2.20 3.04
CA LEU A 26 -2.55 -2.76 1.99
C LEU A 26 -3.29 -2.80 0.65
N ASP A 27 -4.58 -3.15 0.66
CA ASP A 27 -5.44 -3.08 -0.52
C ASP A 27 -5.53 -1.66 -1.06
N LEU A 28 -5.65 -0.65 -0.17
CA LEU A 28 -5.63 0.75 -0.55
C LEU A 28 -4.28 1.14 -1.17
N LEU A 29 -3.16 0.77 -0.54
CA LEU A 29 -1.82 1.07 -1.07
C LEU A 29 -1.61 0.43 -2.45
N LEU A 30 -2.05 -0.82 -2.61
CA LEU A 30 -1.98 -1.55 -3.87
C LEU A 30 -2.85 -0.88 -4.94
N GLY A 31 -4.07 -0.50 -4.61
CA GLY A 31 -4.97 0.22 -5.52
C GLY A 31 -4.38 1.55 -5.97
N VAL A 32 -3.83 2.34 -5.05
CA VAL A 32 -3.16 3.61 -5.38
C VAL A 32 -1.94 3.39 -6.28
N HIS A 33 -1.12 2.37 -6.02
CA HIS A 33 0.03 2.03 -6.85
C HIS A 33 -0.40 1.66 -8.29
N GLN A 34 -1.46 0.85 -8.42
CA GLN A 34 -2.01 0.44 -9.72
C GLN A 34 -2.60 1.62 -10.51
N GLU A 35 -3.45 2.42 -9.88
CA GLU A 35 -4.10 3.59 -10.51
C GLU A 35 -3.06 4.63 -10.95
N LEU A 36 -2.05 4.91 -10.10
CA LEU A 36 -0.97 5.81 -10.47
C LEU A 36 -0.13 5.26 -11.62
N GLY A 37 0.19 3.95 -11.61
CA GLY A 37 0.94 3.29 -12.67
C GLY A 37 0.21 3.22 -14.02
N ALA A 38 -1.12 3.17 -14.01
CA ALA A 38 -1.96 3.15 -15.22
C ALA A 38 -2.29 4.57 -15.75
N SER A 39 -2.02 5.61 -14.96
CA SER A 39 -2.32 7.00 -15.32
C SER A 39 -1.15 7.71 -16.02
N GLU A 40 -1.43 8.85 -16.65
CA GLU A 40 -0.40 9.74 -17.20
C GLU A 40 0.53 10.32 -16.12
N LEU A 41 0.10 10.29 -14.86
CA LEU A 41 0.92 10.71 -13.73
C LEU A 41 2.12 9.80 -13.51
N ALA A 42 2.16 8.59 -14.08
CA ALA A 42 3.31 7.69 -13.98
C ALA A 42 4.62 8.32 -14.49
N GLN A 43 4.54 9.36 -15.34
CA GLN A 43 5.69 10.10 -15.85
C GLN A 43 6.13 11.26 -14.95
N ASP A 44 5.28 11.67 -13.98
CA ASP A 44 5.65 12.67 -12.99
C ASP A 44 6.77 12.12 -12.11
N LYS A 45 7.79 12.95 -11.85
CA LYS A 45 8.99 12.53 -11.11
C LYS A 45 8.65 11.89 -9.76
N TYR A 46 7.75 12.49 -9.00
CA TYR A 46 7.44 12.03 -7.64
C TYR A 46 6.60 10.76 -7.66
N VAL A 47 5.75 10.63 -8.66
CA VAL A 47 4.95 9.41 -8.87
C VAL A 47 5.83 8.29 -9.39
N ALA A 48 6.72 8.55 -10.35
CA ALA A 48 7.70 7.60 -10.84
C ALA A 48 8.61 7.12 -9.70
N ASP A 49 9.14 8.02 -8.88
CA ASP A 49 9.95 7.67 -7.70
C ASP A 49 9.14 6.83 -6.69
N PHE A 50 7.86 7.15 -6.46
CA PHE A 50 6.97 6.35 -5.60
C PHE A 50 6.70 4.95 -6.16
N LEU A 51 6.40 4.85 -7.46
CA LEU A 51 6.19 3.57 -8.15
C LEU A 51 7.47 2.73 -8.19
N GLN A 52 8.63 3.40 -8.33
CA GLN A 52 9.98 2.85 -8.28
C GLN A 52 10.60 2.76 -6.88
N TRP A 53 9.85 3.04 -5.82
CA TRP A 53 10.27 2.71 -4.47
C TRP A 53 9.85 1.28 -4.06
N ALA A 54 8.83 0.72 -4.72
CA ALA A 54 8.42 -0.68 -4.61
C ALA A 54 9.19 -1.77 -5.44
N PRO A 55 10.15 -1.47 -6.35
CA PRO A 55 10.74 -2.41 -7.27
C PRO A 55 11.94 -3.09 -6.62
N ASN A 56 11.66 -4.11 -5.83
CA ASN A 56 12.40 -5.32 -6.12
C ASN A 56 11.44 -6.17 -6.98
N PRO A 57 11.79 -6.57 -8.21
CA PRO A 57 10.88 -7.29 -9.10
C PRO A 57 10.35 -8.63 -8.54
N GLY A 58 10.88 -9.12 -7.41
CA GLY A 58 10.31 -10.23 -6.63
C GLY A 58 9.67 -9.85 -5.28
N PHE A 59 9.90 -8.65 -4.75
CA PHE A 59 9.53 -8.34 -3.35
C PHE A 59 8.04 -8.08 -3.16
N PRO A 60 7.32 -7.27 -3.96
CA PRO A 60 5.88 -7.08 -3.72
C PRO A 60 5.13 -8.39 -3.86
N LYS A 61 5.21 -9.07 -5.01
CA LYS A 61 4.39 -10.27 -5.28
C LYS A 61 4.67 -11.42 -4.31
N VAL A 62 5.94 -11.73 -4.04
CA VAL A 62 6.31 -12.84 -3.16
C VAL A 62 6.08 -12.49 -1.69
N TRP A 63 6.35 -11.25 -1.28
CA TRP A 63 6.09 -10.82 0.10
C TRP A 63 4.59 -10.79 0.41
N PHE A 64 3.77 -10.18 -0.47
CA PHE A 64 2.30 -10.15 -0.32
C PHE A 64 1.68 -11.55 -0.40
N LYS A 65 2.14 -12.40 -1.32
CA LYS A 65 1.69 -13.80 -1.40
C LYS A 65 2.05 -14.61 -0.14
N ASN A 66 3.27 -14.43 0.38
CA ASN A 66 3.77 -15.25 1.50
C ASN A 66 3.34 -14.76 2.88
N HIS A 67 3.09 -13.46 3.06
CA HIS A 67 2.76 -12.89 4.38
C HIS A 67 1.28 -12.54 4.53
N LEU A 68 0.56 -12.38 3.41
CA LEU A 68 -0.85 -11.94 3.41
C LEU A 68 -1.75 -12.86 2.57
N HIS A 69 -1.22 -13.94 1.99
CA HIS A 69 -1.95 -14.89 1.16
C HIS A 69 -2.70 -14.29 -0.04
N LEU A 70 -2.30 -13.09 -0.49
CA LEU A 70 -2.91 -12.41 -1.64
C LEU A 70 -2.33 -12.97 -2.95
N ASN A 71 -3.21 -13.43 -3.85
CA ASN A 71 -2.80 -14.08 -5.09
C ASN A 71 -2.66 -13.07 -6.25
N LEU A 72 -1.54 -12.35 -6.26
CA LEU A 72 -1.20 -11.30 -7.24
C LEU A 72 -0.73 -11.85 -8.61
N GLU A 73 -0.75 -13.17 -8.83
CA GLU A 73 -0.35 -13.82 -10.08
C GLU A 73 -1.39 -13.62 -11.21
N ARG A 74 -2.63 -13.30 -10.86
CA ARG A 74 -3.65 -12.86 -11.83
C ARG A 74 -3.58 -11.34 -12.00
N SER A 75 -2.48 -10.84 -12.55
CA SER A 75 -2.54 -9.53 -13.21
C SER A 75 -3.42 -9.71 -14.47
N PRO A 76 -4.48 -8.92 -14.66
CA PRO A 76 -5.19 -8.91 -15.94
C PRO A 76 -4.20 -8.46 -17.01
N SER A 77 -4.19 -9.14 -18.15
CA SER A 77 -3.45 -8.72 -19.33
C SER A 77 -4.11 -7.47 -19.92
N TRP A 78 -3.65 -6.30 -19.51
CA TRP A 78 -3.83 -5.04 -20.23
C TRP A 78 -2.48 -4.34 -20.28
#